data_AF-X1JLW5-F1
#
_entry.id   AF-X1JLW5-F1
#
_cell.length_a   1.000
_cell.length_b   1.000
_cell.length_c   1.000
_cell.angle_alpha   90.00
_cell.angle_beta   90.00
_cell.angle_gamma   90.00
#
_symmetry.space_group_name_H-M   'P 1'
#
loop_
_entity.id
_entity.type
_entity.pdbx_description
1 polymer ?
#
loop_
_entity_poly.entity_id
_entity_poly.type
_entity_poly.pdbx_seq_one_letter_code
_entity_poly.pdbx_strand_id
1 'polypeptide(L)'
;MSEKDDISSALASVTKKWKAEKRKADKDDRLSPSQYRYFSRSYRTTIREAAFKHMEAAYNKASANGRYYANARQIYYAARPLILGEVQESRVDSNYFTQTLLKDYLEKHGPGWKVVWDARGHFEEPHTRRRIGVGGIEVEEYMRSWIDGIPQDEFYVVDEEVKTKGPANRFSSVLFIEKEGFNEILKDAKISEKYDMAI
;
A
#
# COMPACT_ATOMS: atom_id res chain seq x y z
N MET A 1 -51.47 26.54 58.13
CA MET A 1 -50.43 26.27 57.12
C MET A 1 -50.26 27.54 56.31
N SER A 2 -49.03 28.05 56.20
CA SER A 2 -48.75 29.37 55.63
C SER A 2 -48.64 29.26 54.11
N GLU A 3 -49.31 30.15 53.35
CA GLU A 3 -49.24 30.19 51.87
C GLU A 3 -47.79 30.22 51.33
N LYS A 4 -46.83 30.71 52.13
CA LYS A 4 -45.40 30.68 51.80
C LYS A 4 -44.81 29.28 51.71
N ASP A 5 -45.30 28.34 52.52
CA ASP A 5 -44.82 26.96 52.55
C ASP A 5 -45.31 26.19 51.32
N ASP A 6 -46.56 26.46 50.91
CA ASP A 6 -47.15 25.85 49.71
C ASP A 6 -46.48 26.37 48.42
N ILE A 7 -46.18 27.67 48.35
CA ILE A 7 -45.43 28.25 47.23
C ILE A 7 -44.00 27.69 47.18
N SER A 8 -43.32 27.56 48.31
CA SER A 8 -41.97 26.96 48.36
C SER A 8 -41.96 25.50 47.95
N SER A 9 -42.96 24.73 48.40
CA SER A 9 -43.17 23.33 48.02
C SER A 9 -43.38 23.18 46.51
N ALA A 10 -44.24 24.01 45.92
CA ALA A 10 -44.48 24.03 44.49
C ALA A 10 -43.20 24.38 43.70
N LEU A 11 -42.44 25.38 44.16
CA LEU A 11 -41.18 25.79 43.52
C LEU A 11 -40.12 24.67 43.59
N ALA A 12 -40.02 23.97 44.72
CA ALA A 12 -39.11 22.84 44.90
C ALA A 12 -39.49 21.65 44.00
N SER A 13 -40.79 21.42 43.79
CA SER A 13 -41.29 20.38 42.89
C SER A 13 -40.91 20.65 41.44
N VAL A 14 -41.12 21.89 40.96
CA VAL A 14 -40.79 22.30 39.59
C VAL A 14 -39.28 22.28 39.33
N THR A 15 -38.48 22.72 40.30
CA THR A 15 -37.00 22.78 40.17
C THR A 15 -36.30 21.43 40.37
N LYS A 16 -36.99 20.41 40.89
CA LYS A 16 -36.44 19.07 41.11
C LYS A 16 -35.91 18.42 39.82
N LYS A 17 -36.66 18.56 38.72
CA LYS A 17 -36.24 18.06 37.40
C LYS A 17 -34.99 18.78 36.92
N TRP A 18 -34.97 20.11 36.98
CA TRP A 18 -33.80 20.92 36.61
C TRP A 18 -32.56 20.60 37.44
N LYS A 19 -32.71 20.40 38.75
CA LYS A 19 -31.60 19.99 39.63
C LYS A 19 -31.07 18.59 39.30
N ALA A 20 -31.95 17.66 38.92
CA ALA A 20 -31.55 16.33 38.47
C ALA A 20 -30.84 16.38 37.10
N GLU A 21 -31.32 17.22 36.20
CA GLU A 21 -30.77 17.43 34.86
C GLU A 21 -29.39 18.12 34.93
N LYS A 22 -29.23 19.13 35.80
CA LYS A 22 -27.95 19.79 36.08
C LYS A 22 -26.94 18.82 36.70
N ARG A 23 -27.36 17.98 37.66
CA ARG A 23 -26.50 16.92 38.23
C ARG A 23 -26.12 15.85 37.22
N LYS A 24 -26.95 15.60 36.20
CA LYS A 24 -26.67 14.67 35.11
C LYS A 24 -25.65 15.29 34.15
N ALA A 25 -25.82 16.56 33.79
CA ALA A 25 -24.84 17.32 33.00
C ALA A 25 -23.46 17.39 33.69
N ASP A 26 -23.40 17.66 35.01
CA ASP A 26 -22.15 17.64 35.79
C ASP A 26 -21.51 16.24 35.87
N LYS A 27 -22.30 15.17 35.65
CA LYS A 27 -21.83 13.78 35.65
C LYS A 27 -21.33 13.36 34.25
N ASP A 28 -21.97 13.85 33.20
CA ASP A 28 -21.52 13.70 31.80
C ASP A 28 -20.22 14.48 31.53
N ASP A 29 -19.97 15.57 32.27
CA ASP A 29 -18.73 16.38 32.17
C ASP A 29 -17.49 15.70 32.80
N ARG A 30 -17.67 14.57 33.51
CA ARG A 30 -16.58 13.76 34.05
C ARG A 30 -16.42 12.47 33.26
N LEU A 31 -15.79 12.58 32.09
CA LEU A 31 -15.30 11.43 31.34
C LEU A 31 -14.43 10.54 32.25
N SER A 32 -14.72 9.25 32.34
CA SER A 32 -13.89 8.29 33.08
C SER A 32 -12.49 8.18 32.44
N PRO A 33 -11.43 7.75 33.16
CA PRO A 33 -10.10 7.54 32.57
C PRO A 33 -10.10 6.57 31.36
N SER A 34 -11.05 5.64 31.31
CA SER A 34 -11.26 4.77 30.16
C SER A 34 -11.83 5.52 28.96
N GLN A 35 -12.84 6.36 29.20
CA GLN A 35 -13.39 7.25 28.18
C GLN A 35 -12.36 8.29 27.73
N TYR A 36 -11.59 8.90 28.63
CA TYR A 36 -10.46 9.77 28.28
C TYR A 36 -9.44 9.05 27.40
N ARG A 37 -9.11 7.79 27.67
CA ARG A 37 -8.22 6.99 26.80
C ARG A 37 -8.85 6.71 25.44
N TYR A 38 -10.13 6.38 25.39
CA TYR A 38 -10.88 6.16 24.15
C TYR A 38 -10.95 7.44 23.30
N PHE A 39 -11.31 8.58 23.90
CA PHE A 39 -11.31 9.89 23.25
C PHE A 39 -9.88 10.30 22.84
N SER A 40 -8.86 10.10 23.69
CA SER A 40 -7.47 10.42 23.34
C SER A 40 -6.91 9.57 22.18
N ARG A 41 -7.38 8.32 22.04
CA ARG A 41 -7.08 7.46 20.87
C ARG A 41 -7.78 7.97 19.62
N SER A 42 -9.03 8.44 19.76
CA SER A 42 -9.82 9.03 18.67
C SER A 42 -9.17 10.30 18.09
N TYR A 43 -8.42 11.05 18.89
CA TYR A 43 -7.71 12.26 18.44
C TYR A 43 -6.27 12.02 17.96
N ARG A 44 -5.74 10.79 18.01
CA ARG A 44 -4.40 10.53 17.47
C ARG A 44 -4.49 10.39 15.96
N THR A 45 -3.81 11.28 15.25
CA THR A 45 -3.65 11.19 13.80
C THR A 45 -3.09 9.81 13.45
N THR A 46 -3.84 9.07 12.65
CA THR A 46 -3.42 7.77 12.16
C THR A 46 -2.37 7.91 11.05
N ILE A 47 -1.58 6.86 10.80
CA ILE A 47 -0.65 6.83 9.65
C ILE A 47 -1.39 7.15 8.34
N ARG A 48 -2.61 6.63 8.17
CA ARG A 48 -3.43 6.86 6.98
C ARG A 48 -3.79 8.33 6.83
N GLU A 49 -4.28 8.98 7.87
CA GLU A 49 -4.66 10.39 7.84
C GLU A 49 -3.45 11.29 7.58
N ALA A 50 -2.34 11.06 8.29
CA ALA A 50 -1.10 11.80 8.07
C ALA A 50 -0.56 11.58 6.64
N ALA A 51 -0.62 10.35 6.11
CA ALA A 51 -0.20 10.06 4.74
C ALA A 51 -1.07 10.78 3.72
N PHE A 52 -2.40 10.74 3.88
CA PHE A 52 -3.33 11.41 2.96
C PHE A 52 -3.14 12.93 2.97
N LYS A 53 -2.87 13.52 4.14
CA LYS A 53 -2.56 14.94 4.28
C LYS A 53 -1.30 15.36 3.53
N HIS A 54 -0.25 14.54 3.56
CA HIS A 54 1.06 14.88 3.00
C HIS A 54 1.32 14.30 1.60
N MET A 55 0.35 13.58 1.02
CA MET A 55 0.53 12.86 -0.24
C MET A 55 0.92 13.78 -1.40
N GLU A 56 0.26 14.93 -1.52
CA GLU A 56 0.50 15.90 -2.60
C GLU A 56 1.87 16.58 -2.46
N ALA A 57 2.22 17.01 -1.26
CA ALA A 57 3.53 17.59 -0.98
C ALA A 57 4.65 16.58 -1.29
N ALA A 58 4.46 15.31 -0.94
CA ALA A 58 5.40 14.24 -1.23
C ALA A 58 5.52 13.96 -2.74
N TYR A 59 4.39 13.91 -3.45
CA TYR A 59 4.38 13.74 -4.90
C TYR A 59 5.08 14.90 -5.62
N ASN A 60 4.76 16.14 -5.27
CA ASN A 60 5.36 17.33 -5.87
C ASN A 60 6.87 17.37 -5.64
N LYS A 61 7.33 16.97 -4.45
CA LYS A 61 8.76 16.86 -4.14
C LYS A 61 9.46 15.79 -5.00
N ALA A 62 8.81 14.65 -5.24
CA ALA A 62 9.38 13.56 -6.03
C ALA A 62 9.34 13.82 -7.55
N SER A 63 8.30 14.51 -8.05
CA SER A 63 8.05 14.74 -9.48
C SER A 63 8.57 16.08 -10.02
N ALA A 64 9.21 16.90 -9.18
CA ALA A 64 9.49 18.30 -9.46
C ALA A 64 8.22 19.07 -9.88
N ASN A 65 7.21 19.07 -9.00
CA ASN A 65 5.88 19.68 -9.19
C ASN A 65 5.13 19.14 -10.43
N GLY A 66 5.12 17.82 -10.61
CA GLY A 66 4.41 17.15 -11.70
C GLY A 66 5.11 17.23 -13.06
N ARG A 67 6.30 17.82 -13.15
CA ARG A 67 7.07 17.92 -14.40
C ARG A 67 7.52 16.55 -14.90
N TYR A 68 7.86 15.64 -14.00
CA TYR A 68 8.36 14.30 -14.33
C TYR A 68 7.51 13.20 -13.68
N TYR A 69 7.69 11.97 -14.15
CA TYR A 69 7.16 10.79 -13.47
C TYR A 69 7.82 10.66 -12.09
N ALA A 70 7.02 10.31 -11.07
CA ALA A 70 7.52 10.04 -9.73
C ALA A 70 7.39 8.56 -9.41
N ASN A 71 8.49 7.96 -8.95
CA ASN A 71 8.47 6.59 -8.46
C ASN A 71 7.78 6.51 -7.09
N ALA A 72 6.94 5.50 -6.86
CA ALA A 72 6.23 5.29 -5.61
C ALA A 72 7.16 5.25 -4.38
N ARG A 73 8.38 4.69 -4.50
CA ARG A 73 9.38 4.72 -3.41
C ARG A 73 9.94 6.12 -3.19
N GLN A 74 10.11 6.94 -4.22
CA GLN A 74 10.54 8.33 -4.04
C GLN A 74 9.47 9.15 -3.31
N ILE A 75 8.20 8.95 -3.66
CA ILE A 75 7.05 9.55 -2.95
C ILE A 75 7.05 9.09 -1.49
N TYR A 76 7.26 7.80 -1.23
CA TYR A 76 7.40 7.26 0.13
C TYR A 76 8.52 7.95 0.91
N TYR A 77 9.73 8.06 0.35
CA TYR A 77 10.84 8.70 1.05
C TYR A 77 10.60 10.18 1.33
N ALA A 78 9.87 10.88 0.45
CA ALA A 78 9.45 12.25 0.67
C ALA A 78 8.37 12.37 1.77
N ALA A 79 7.40 11.44 1.81
CA ALA A 79 6.29 11.45 2.75
C ALA A 79 6.68 10.95 4.16
N ARG A 80 7.57 9.96 4.25
CA ARG A 80 7.94 9.27 5.50
C ARG A 80 8.30 10.22 6.67
N PRO A 81 9.21 11.20 6.52
CA PRO A 81 9.53 12.11 7.62
C PRO A 81 8.36 13.01 8.02
N LEU A 82 7.49 13.40 7.08
CA LEU A 82 6.31 14.21 7.36
C LEU A 82 5.27 13.41 8.16
N ILE A 83 5.06 12.15 7.79
CA ILE A 83 4.14 11.25 8.49
C ILE A 83 4.65 10.97 9.90
N LEU A 84 5.92 10.56 10.04
CA LEU A 84 6.53 10.25 11.35
C LEU A 84 6.60 11.47 12.28
N GLY A 85 6.56 12.70 11.73
CA GLY A 85 6.46 13.91 12.53
C GLY A 85 5.07 14.16 13.13
N GLU A 86 4.01 13.52 12.62
CA GLU A 86 2.63 13.71 13.08
C GLU A 86 2.06 12.51 13.83
N VAL A 87 2.62 11.32 13.64
CA VAL A 87 2.14 10.09 14.29
C VAL A 87 3.03 9.66 15.44
N GLN A 88 2.45 9.00 16.44
CA GLN A 88 3.20 8.36 17.54
C GLN A 88 3.66 6.95 17.17
N GLU A 89 4.23 6.80 15.98
CA GLU A 89 4.70 5.52 15.45
C GLU A 89 6.20 5.62 15.15
N SER A 90 6.94 4.54 15.38
CA SER A 90 8.39 4.51 15.16
C SER A 90 8.76 4.23 13.71
N ARG A 91 7.83 3.71 12.90
CA ARG A 91 8.07 3.35 11.51
C ARG A 91 6.80 3.41 10.67
N VAL A 92 6.97 3.71 9.39
CA VAL A 92 5.95 3.56 8.34
C VAL A 92 6.47 2.52 7.36
N ASP A 93 5.72 1.43 7.20
CA ASP A 93 6.07 0.36 6.27
C ASP A 93 5.97 0.85 4.81
N SER A 94 7.03 0.62 4.04
CA SER A 94 7.11 1.09 2.65
C SER A 94 6.14 0.36 1.73
N ASN A 95 5.88 -0.92 1.97
CA ASN A 95 4.98 -1.71 1.15
C ASN A 95 3.52 -1.28 1.40
N TYR A 96 3.14 -1.14 2.67
CA TYR A 96 1.84 -0.59 3.06
C TYR A 96 1.60 0.82 2.48
N PHE A 97 2.61 1.70 2.53
CA PHE A 97 2.48 3.03 1.94
C PHE A 97 2.27 2.97 0.42
N THR A 98 3.13 2.25 -0.31
CA THR A 98 3.15 2.26 -1.78
C THR A 98 2.03 1.42 -2.41
N GLN A 99 1.66 0.30 -1.79
CA GLN A 99 0.68 -0.65 -2.34
C GLN A 99 -0.73 -0.45 -1.81
N THR A 100 -0.90 0.19 -0.65
CA THR A 100 -2.22 0.45 -0.06
C THR A 100 -2.51 1.95 -0.03
N LEU A 101 -1.79 2.72 0.78
CA LEU A 101 -2.15 4.13 1.02
C LEU A 101 -2.11 5.00 -0.24
N LEU A 102 -1.06 4.86 -1.05
CA LEU A 102 -0.91 5.62 -2.27
C LEU A 102 -1.93 5.22 -3.33
N LYS A 103 -2.25 3.93 -3.46
CA LYS A 103 -3.27 3.45 -4.40
C LYS A 103 -4.66 3.94 -4.00
N ASP A 104 -5.02 3.77 -2.73
CA ASP A 104 -6.28 4.24 -2.17
C ASP A 104 -6.45 5.76 -2.40
N TYR A 105 -5.38 6.53 -2.24
CA TYR A 105 -5.42 7.98 -2.48
C TYR A 105 -5.64 8.32 -3.96
N LEU A 106 -4.91 7.67 -4.86
CA LEU A 106 -5.07 7.88 -6.31
C LEU A 106 -6.46 7.49 -6.79
N GLU A 107 -7.02 6.39 -6.30
CA GLU A 107 -8.37 5.94 -6.62
C GLU A 107 -9.44 6.91 -6.10
N LYS A 108 -9.29 7.38 -4.85
CA LYS A 108 -10.27 8.25 -4.22
C LYS A 108 -10.26 9.69 -4.75
N HIS A 109 -9.08 10.23 -5.06
CA HIS A 109 -8.92 11.65 -5.43
C HIS A 109 -8.69 11.88 -6.92
N GLY A 110 -8.27 10.86 -7.67
CA GLY A 110 -8.04 10.95 -9.12
C GLY A 110 -7.19 12.13 -9.58
N PRO A 111 -6.04 12.46 -8.95
CA PRO A 111 -5.36 13.74 -9.16
C PRO A 111 -4.58 13.84 -10.49
N GLY A 112 -4.67 12.84 -11.38
CA GLY A 112 -3.97 12.83 -12.67
C GLY A 112 -2.45 12.69 -12.57
N TRP A 113 -1.94 12.17 -11.46
CA TRP A 113 -0.50 12.05 -11.20
C TRP A 113 0.17 10.97 -12.04
N LYS A 114 1.41 11.24 -12.45
CA LYS A 114 2.28 10.34 -13.22
C LYS A 114 3.12 9.49 -12.28
N VAL A 115 2.50 8.49 -11.65
CA VAL A 115 3.16 7.59 -10.69
C VAL A 115 3.65 6.32 -11.36
N VAL A 116 4.89 5.92 -11.07
CA VAL A 116 5.49 4.65 -11.51
C VAL A 116 5.78 3.79 -10.28
N TRP A 117 5.48 2.49 -10.34
CA TRP A 117 5.82 1.55 -9.29
C TRP A 117 7.06 0.76 -9.67
N ASP A 118 7.95 0.54 -8.70
CA ASP A 118 9.10 -0.33 -8.89
C ASP A 118 8.67 -1.76 -9.26
N ALA A 119 9.51 -2.39 -10.09
CA ALA A 119 9.41 -3.81 -10.37
C ALA A 119 9.36 -4.62 -9.06
N ARG A 120 8.37 -5.49 -8.91
CA ARG A 120 8.12 -6.29 -7.70
C ARG A 120 9.09 -7.46 -7.52
N GLY A 121 9.99 -7.65 -8.46
CA GLY A 121 10.90 -8.78 -8.56
C GLY A 121 11.55 -8.78 -9.93
N HIS A 122 12.22 -9.86 -10.26
CA HIS A 122 12.81 -10.04 -11.58
C HIS A 122 12.31 -11.37 -12.16
N PHE A 123 11.79 -11.32 -13.37
CA PHE A 123 11.58 -12.50 -14.19
C PHE A 123 12.91 -12.84 -14.84
N GLU A 124 13.40 -14.06 -14.66
CA GLU A 124 14.55 -14.56 -15.41
C GLU A 124 14.07 -15.65 -16.37
N GLU A 125 14.33 -15.42 -17.65
CA GLU A 125 13.93 -16.34 -18.68
C GLU A 125 14.85 -17.58 -18.70
N PRO A 126 14.29 -18.80 -18.71
CA PRO A 126 15.09 -20.01 -18.80
C PRO A 126 15.95 -20.04 -20.07
N HIS A 127 17.14 -20.65 -19.95
CA HIS A 127 18.14 -20.87 -21.01
C HIS A 127 18.81 -19.64 -21.61
N THR A 128 18.11 -18.51 -21.77
CA THR A 128 18.74 -17.25 -22.20
C THR A 128 19.31 -16.43 -21.03
N ARG A 129 18.91 -16.75 -19.78
CA ARG A 129 19.25 -16.03 -18.55
C ARG A 129 18.90 -14.55 -18.61
N ARG A 130 17.95 -14.18 -19.46
CA ARG A 130 17.55 -12.79 -19.63
C ARG A 130 16.71 -12.37 -18.43
N ARG A 131 17.18 -11.35 -17.72
CA ARG A 131 16.52 -10.80 -16.54
C ARG A 131 15.72 -9.56 -16.89
N ILE A 132 14.46 -9.53 -16.48
CA ILE A 132 13.50 -8.44 -16.74
C ILE A 132 12.88 -8.05 -15.40
N GLY A 133 12.78 -6.75 -15.12
CA GLY A 133 12.05 -6.29 -13.94
C GLY A 133 10.55 -6.58 -14.07
N VAL A 134 9.92 -7.10 -13.03
CA VAL A 134 8.45 -7.29 -12.97
C VAL A 134 7.76 -5.96 -12.60
N GLY A 135 8.00 -4.95 -13.42
CA GLY A 135 7.36 -3.62 -13.38
C GLY A 135 6.34 -3.48 -14.50
N GLY A 136 5.43 -2.51 -14.40
CA GLY A 136 4.35 -2.37 -15.37
C GLY A 136 4.86 -2.09 -16.80
N ILE A 137 5.87 -1.23 -16.93
CA ILE A 137 6.44 -0.83 -18.22
C ILE A 137 7.31 -1.95 -18.79
N GLU A 138 8.16 -2.56 -17.97
CA GLU A 138 9.08 -3.61 -18.39
C GLU A 138 8.34 -4.90 -18.80
N VAL A 139 7.23 -5.22 -18.14
CA VAL A 139 6.36 -6.33 -18.53
C VAL A 139 5.66 -6.02 -19.86
N GLU A 140 5.15 -4.80 -20.05
CA GLU A 140 4.49 -4.40 -21.29
C GLU A 140 5.46 -4.43 -22.49
N GLU A 141 6.67 -3.91 -22.33
CA GLU A 141 7.73 -3.99 -23.34
C GLU A 141 8.13 -5.43 -23.63
N TYR A 142 8.25 -6.27 -22.59
CA TYR A 142 8.56 -7.68 -22.77
C TYR A 142 7.49 -8.40 -23.59
N MET A 143 6.22 -8.19 -23.28
CA MET A 143 5.08 -8.79 -24.01
C MET A 143 5.05 -8.35 -25.48
N ARG A 144 5.33 -7.08 -25.77
CA ARG A 144 5.41 -6.58 -27.15
C ARG A 144 6.57 -7.18 -27.96
N SER A 145 7.60 -7.68 -27.27
CA SER A 145 8.76 -8.28 -27.91
C SER A 145 8.59 -9.77 -28.25
N TRP A 146 7.42 -10.37 -27.96
CA TRP A 146 7.16 -11.77 -28.27
C TRP A 146 7.11 -12.00 -29.78
N ILE A 147 7.72 -13.10 -30.23
CA ILE A 147 7.72 -13.53 -31.63
C ILE A 147 7.22 -14.97 -31.65
N ASP A 148 6.13 -15.23 -32.37
CA ASP A 148 5.62 -16.57 -32.62
C ASP A 148 6.15 -17.07 -33.97
N GLY A 149 7.27 -17.79 -33.93
CA GLY A 149 7.84 -18.46 -35.11
C GLY A 149 9.36 -18.60 -35.05
N ILE A 150 9.86 -19.63 -35.75
CA ILE A 150 11.26 -19.70 -36.16
C ILE A 150 11.31 -19.00 -37.54
N PRO A 151 12.21 -18.02 -37.78
CA PRO A 151 12.36 -17.40 -39.09
C PRO A 151 12.50 -18.49 -40.17
N GLN A 152 11.60 -18.51 -41.17
CA GLN A 152 11.49 -19.63 -42.11
C GLN A 152 12.58 -19.67 -43.20
N ASP A 153 13.43 -18.64 -43.32
CA ASP A 153 14.28 -18.47 -44.51
C ASP A 153 15.76 -18.84 -44.33
N GLU A 154 16.18 -19.47 -43.23
CA GLU A 154 17.60 -19.80 -43.06
C GLU A 154 17.81 -21.22 -42.51
N PHE A 155 18.16 -22.13 -43.42
CA PHE A 155 18.81 -23.39 -43.04
C PHE A 155 20.22 -23.06 -42.52
N TYR A 156 20.40 -23.13 -41.21
CA TYR A 156 21.70 -23.01 -40.56
C TYR A 156 22.28 -24.40 -40.25
N VAL A 157 23.56 -24.60 -40.59
CA VAL A 157 24.41 -25.45 -39.76
C VAL A 157 24.52 -24.73 -38.42
N VAL A 158 23.98 -25.33 -37.37
CA VAL A 158 23.84 -24.69 -36.06
C VAL A 158 25.19 -24.74 -35.33
N ASP A 159 25.94 -23.65 -35.38
CA ASP A 159 27.02 -23.35 -34.43
C ASP A 159 26.59 -22.32 -33.36
N GLU A 160 25.37 -21.75 -33.45
CA GLU A 160 24.86 -20.77 -32.47
C GLU A 160 23.44 -21.06 -31.98
N GLU A 161 23.23 -20.86 -30.67
CA GLU A 161 21.97 -21.05 -29.97
C GLU A 161 20.89 -20.06 -30.46
N VAL A 162 19.74 -20.60 -30.89
CA VAL A 162 18.55 -19.79 -31.24
C VAL A 162 17.96 -19.17 -29.96
N LYS A 163 17.97 -17.84 -29.87
CA LYS A 163 17.43 -17.09 -28.72
C LYS A 163 15.90 -17.01 -28.76
N THR A 164 15.23 -18.10 -28.40
CA THR A 164 13.77 -18.13 -28.18
C THR A 164 13.39 -17.74 -26.75
N LYS A 165 12.14 -17.33 -26.51
CA LYS A 165 11.60 -16.98 -25.18
C LYS A 165 10.19 -17.48 -24.95
N GLY A 166 9.81 -17.63 -23.68
CA GLY A 166 8.41 -17.92 -23.29
C GLY A 166 8.03 -19.41 -23.37
N PRO A 167 6.79 -19.75 -22.95
CA PRO A 167 6.37 -21.14 -22.72
C PRO A 167 6.31 -21.98 -24.00
N ALA A 168 6.14 -21.38 -25.17
CA ALA A 168 5.98 -22.11 -26.43
C ALA A 168 7.19 -23.01 -26.77
N ASN A 169 8.41 -22.63 -26.32
CA ASN A 169 9.65 -23.33 -26.68
C ASN A 169 10.66 -23.50 -25.51
N ARG A 170 10.29 -23.15 -24.26
CA ARG A 170 11.25 -23.11 -23.13
C ARG A 170 10.82 -23.83 -21.85
N PHE A 171 9.52 -23.99 -21.59
CA PHE A 171 9.02 -24.71 -20.42
C PHE A 171 7.55 -25.07 -20.61
N SER A 172 7.14 -26.24 -20.12
CA SER A 172 5.77 -26.75 -20.21
C SER A 172 4.85 -26.29 -19.08
N SER A 173 5.42 -25.87 -17.95
CA SER A 173 4.66 -25.54 -16.73
C SER A 173 5.33 -24.47 -15.86
N VAL A 174 4.59 -23.93 -14.89
CA VAL A 174 5.07 -22.88 -13.96
C VAL A 174 4.85 -23.30 -12.51
N LEU A 175 5.89 -23.21 -11.70
CA LEU A 175 5.87 -23.45 -10.25
C LEU A 175 5.95 -22.10 -9.52
N PHE A 176 4.83 -21.66 -8.95
CA PHE A 176 4.80 -20.44 -8.15
C PHE A 176 5.06 -20.73 -6.66
N ILE A 177 6.03 -20.03 -6.06
CA ILE A 177 6.35 -20.15 -4.62
C ILE A 177 6.21 -18.79 -3.95
N GLU A 178 5.27 -18.70 -3.01
CA GLU A 178 4.96 -17.44 -2.32
C GLU A 178 6.07 -16.96 -1.37
N LYS A 179 6.87 -17.89 -0.82
CA LYS A 179 7.94 -17.58 0.12
C LYS A 179 9.30 -17.47 -0.57
N GLU A 180 9.96 -16.34 -0.32
CA GLU A 180 11.35 -16.09 -0.73
C GLU A 180 12.35 -17.00 0.02
N GLY A 181 13.44 -17.38 -0.65
CA GLY A 181 14.59 -18.10 -0.05
C GLY A 181 14.79 -19.55 -0.51
N PHE A 182 13.91 -20.10 -1.34
CA PHE A 182 14.04 -21.47 -1.85
C PHE A 182 14.82 -21.56 -3.17
N ASN A 183 15.10 -20.43 -3.84
CA ASN A 183 15.73 -20.41 -5.16
C ASN A 183 17.08 -21.14 -5.21
N GLU A 184 17.95 -20.94 -4.21
CA GLU A 184 19.25 -21.62 -4.16
C GLU A 184 19.11 -23.15 -4.04
N ILE A 185 18.14 -23.61 -3.23
CA ILE A 185 17.88 -25.05 -3.05
C ILE A 185 17.28 -25.65 -4.33
N LEU A 186 16.35 -24.96 -4.97
CA LEU A 186 15.68 -25.43 -6.20
C LEU A 186 16.63 -25.45 -7.40
N LYS A 187 17.55 -24.47 -7.45
CA LYS A 187 18.62 -24.40 -8.44
C LYS A 187 19.67 -25.50 -8.24
N ASP A 188 20.12 -25.74 -7.01
CA ASP A 188 21.03 -26.86 -6.70
C ASP A 188 20.37 -28.22 -7.02
N ALA A 189 19.09 -28.37 -6.70
CA ALA A 189 18.31 -29.55 -7.03
C ALA A 189 17.94 -29.68 -8.52
N LYS A 190 18.22 -28.66 -9.35
CA LYS A 190 17.91 -28.58 -10.79
C LYS A 190 16.44 -28.86 -11.12
N ILE A 191 15.53 -28.29 -10.33
CA ILE A 191 14.09 -28.57 -10.44
C ILE A 191 13.53 -28.05 -11.77
N SER A 192 13.93 -26.86 -12.22
CA SER A 192 13.48 -26.30 -13.50
C SER A 192 13.86 -27.16 -14.69
N GLU A 193 15.08 -27.72 -14.70
CA GLU A 193 15.57 -28.56 -15.79
C GLU A 193 14.99 -29.98 -15.72
N LYS A 194 14.85 -30.54 -14.52
CA LYS A 194 14.32 -31.90 -14.33
C LYS A 194 12.88 -32.05 -14.78
N TYR A 195 12.09 -31.00 -14.59
CA TYR A 195 10.65 -31.04 -14.82
C TYR A 195 10.18 -30.07 -15.92
N ASP A 196 11.12 -29.46 -16.66
CA ASP A 196 10.84 -28.54 -17.75
C ASP A 196 9.81 -27.46 -17.36
N MET A 197 10.11 -26.75 -16.26
CA MET A 197 9.21 -25.78 -15.65
C MET A 197 9.91 -24.47 -15.31
N ALA A 198 9.19 -23.37 -15.46
CA ALA A 198 9.59 -22.07 -14.92
C ALA A 198 9.28 -22.03 -13.41
N ILE A 199 10.16 -21.40 -12.62
CA ILE A 199 10.03 -21.22 -11.17
C ILE A 199 10.02 -19.72 -10.88
#